data_AF-A0AAD4EG91-F1
#
_entry.id   AF-A0AAD4EG91-F1
#
_cell.length_a   1.000
_cell.length_b   1.000
_cell.length_c   1.000
_cell.angle_alpha   90.00
_cell.angle_beta   90.00
_cell.angle_gamma   90.00
#
_symmetry.space_group_name_H-M   'P 1'
#
loop_
_entity.id
_entity.type
_entity.pdbx_description
1 polymer ?
#
loop_
_entity_poly.entity_id
_entity_poly.type
_entity_poly.pdbx_seq_one_letter_code
_entity_poly.pdbx_strand_id
1 'polypeptide(L)'
;FGFAKILLNSTATTELYERWAREYGPVYKVPDIFGRSRVILWDPKAISHFFARDTWLYNQTPFSKIVIRTTIGRGVLWADGESHKRQRKALNPAFTAVAIRSLTSVFQCAAHKVSH
;
A
#
# COMPACT_ATOMS: atom_id res chain seq x y z
N PHE A 1 8.53 14.07 15.96
CA PHE A 1 9.80 13.88 15.21
C PHE A 1 9.60 14.23 13.74
N GLY A 2 10.56 14.96 13.15
CA GLY A 2 10.34 15.90 12.04
C GLY A 2 9.87 15.32 10.70
N PHE A 3 10.38 14.17 10.24
CA PHE A 3 10.07 13.67 8.89
C PHE A 3 8.61 13.22 8.73
N ALA A 4 8.05 12.52 9.73
CA ALA A 4 6.64 12.12 9.70
C ALA A 4 5.70 13.33 9.71
N LYS A 5 6.06 14.42 10.40
CA LYS A 5 5.30 15.67 10.39
C LYS A 5 5.34 16.35 9.02
N ILE A 6 6.49 16.31 8.34
CA ILE A 6 6.64 16.82 6.96
C ILE A 6 5.73 16.04 6.01
N LEU A 7 5.73 14.70 6.07
CA LEU A 7 4.88 13.87 5.22
C LEU A 7 3.38 14.04 5.51
N LEU A 8 2.99 14.08 6.78
CA LEU A 8 1.57 14.22 7.17
C LEU A 8 1.01 15.62 6.91
N ASN A 9 1.85 16.65 6.97
CA ASN A 9 1.44 18.04 6.73
C ASN A 9 1.62 18.47 5.26
N SER A 10 2.34 17.70 4.43
CA SER A 10 2.48 18.05 3.03
C SER A 10 1.17 17.76 2.29
N THR A 11 0.52 18.83 1.85
CA THR A 11 -0.68 18.77 1.00
C THR A 11 -0.42 18.12 -0.36
N ALA A 12 0.85 18.02 -0.77
CA ALA A 12 1.31 17.37 -2.00
C ALA A 12 2.51 16.44 -1.74
N THR A 13 2.30 15.37 -0.97
CA THR A 13 3.33 14.32 -0.72
C THR A 13 3.97 13.82 -2.03
N THR A 14 3.18 13.62 -3.09
CA THR A 14 3.65 13.16 -4.40
C THR A 14 4.68 14.10 -5.02
N GLU A 15 4.42 15.41 -5.03
CA GLU A 15 5.33 16.41 -5.61
C GLU A 15 6.67 16.47 -4.87
N LEU A 16 6.65 16.24 -3.56
CA LEU A 16 7.85 16.18 -2.74
C LEU A 16 8.73 14.97 -3.11
N TYR A 17 8.12 13.79 -3.26
CA TYR A 17 8.85 12.59 -3.70
C TYR A 17 9.39 12.75 -5.13
N GLU A 18 8.61 13.34 -6.03
CA GLU A 18 9.05 13.62 -7.40
C GLU A 18 10.25 14.59 -7.43
N ARG A 19 10.22 15.64 -6.60
CA ARG A 19 11.34 16.58 -6.47
C ARG A 19 12.60 15.87 -6.00
N TRP A 20 12.50 15.06 -4.95
CA TRP A 20 13.64 14.29 -4.43
C TRP A 20 14.14 13.24 -5.42
N ALA A 21 13.26 12.62 -6.20
CA ALA A 21 13.66 11.69 -7.25
C ALA A 21 14.46 12.41 -8.36
N ARG A 22 14.14 13.67 -8.67
CA ARG A 22 14.92 14.49 -9.61
C ARG A 22 16.27 14.92 -9.05
N GLU A 23 16.33 15.24 -7.76
CA GLU A 23 17.55 15.76 -7.11
C GLU A 23 18.55 14.65 -6.74
N TYR A 24 18.06 13.56 -6.14
CA TYR A 24 18.89 12.47 -5.61
C TYR A 24 18.90 11.22 -6.51
N GLY A 25 18.13 11.23 -7.58
CA GLY A 25 17.98 10.11 -8.51
C GLY A 25 16.83 9.16 -8.16
N PRO A 26 16.62 8.12 -8.96
CA PRO A 26 15.43 7.27 -8.90
C PRO A 26 15.36 6.36 -7.66
N VAL A 27 16.44 6.25 -6.88
CA VAL A 27 16.48 5.48 -5.63
C VAL A 27 17.22 6.29 -4.60
N TYR A 28 16.56 6.61 -3.49
CA TYR A 28 17.14 7.46 -2.44
C TYR A 28 16.65 7.04 -1.05
N LYS A 29 17.37 7.49 -0.02
CA LYS A 29 17.12 7.14 1.37
C LYS A 29 16.63 8.36 2.14
N VAL A 30 15.51 8.22 2.83
CA VAL A 30 14.94 9.27 3.68
C VAL A 30 14.93 8.84 5.14
N PRO A 31 15.12 9.75 6.10
CA PRO A 31 14.89 9.46 7.52
C PRO A 31 13.43 9.04 7.75
N ASP A 32 13.20 8.08 8.63
CA ASP A 32 11.86 7.64 9.04
C ASP A 32 11.69 7.88 10.55
N ILE A 33 10.54 7.52 11.10
CA ILE A 33 10.26 7.62 12.54
C ILE A 33 11.25 6.78 13.38
N PHE A 34 11.52 7.25 14.59
CA PHE A 34 12.36 6.55 15.59
C PHE A 34 13.80 6.24 15.13
N GLY A 35 14.43 7.17 14.40
CA GLY A 35 15.83 7.01 13.95
C GLY A 35 16.01 5.94 12.87
N ARG A 36 14.91 5.42 12.33
CA ARG A 36 14.94 4.52 11.18
C ARG A 36 15.15 5.32 9.90
N SER A 37 15.34 4.60 8.82
CA SER A 37 15.44 5.16 7.49
C SER A 37 14.70 4.29 6.51
N ARG A 38 14.08 4.91 5.51
CA ARG A 38 13.34 4.24 4.46
C ARG A 38 14.02 4.48 3.12
N VAL A 39 14.11 3.43 2.30
CA VAL A 39 14.52 3.56 0.89
C VAL A 39 13.27 3.79 0.06
N ILE A 40 13.29 4.81 -0.77
CA ILE A 40 12.24 5.12 -1.74
C ILE A 40 12.71 4.64 -3.12
N LEU A 41 11.84 3.89 -3.80
CA LEU A 41 12.04 3.44 -5.17
C LEU A 41 11.13 4.25 -6.10
N TRP A 42 11.73 4.96 -7.05
CA TRP A 42 11.07 5.77 -8.09
C TRP A 42 11.44 5.30 -9.51
N ASP A 43 12.00 4.09 -9.65
CA ASP A 43 12.23 3.43 -10.94
C ASP A 43 11.18 2.33 -11.16
N PRO A 44 10.37 2.40 -12.24
CA PRO A 44 9.41 1.36 -12.60
C PRO A 44 10.03 -0.04 -12.71
N LYS A 45 11.28 -0.18 -13.17
CA LYS A 45 11.97 -1.48 -13.27
C LYS A 45 12.29 -2.03 -11.88
N ALA A 46 12.80 -1.19 -10.98
CA ALA A 46 13.08 -1.58 -9.60
C ALA A 46 11.79 -1.93 -8.84
N ILE A 47 10.72 -1.17 -9.06
CA ILE A 47 9.39 -1.42 -8.49
C ILE A 47 8.82 -2.74 -9.01
N SER A 48 8.88 -2.98 -10.32
CA SER A 48 8.44 -4.24 -10.93
C SER A 48 9.24 -5.41 -10.37
N HIS A 49 10.56 -5.28 -10.27
CA HIS A 49 11.41 -6.31 -9.66
C HIS A 49 11.04 -6.56 -8.19
N PHE A 50 10.78 -5.51 -7.42
CA PHE A 50 10.38 -5.59 -6.02
C PHE A 50 9.05 -6.34 -5.85
N PHE A 51 8.05 -6.06 -6.70
CA PHE A 51 6.75 -6.73 -6.65
C PHE A 51 6.72 -8.09 -7.35
N ALA A 52 7.64 -8.35 -8.28
CA ALA A 52 7.73 -9.63 -9.00
C ALA A 52 8.51 -10.69 -8.22
N ARG A 53 9.52 -10.28 -7.42
CA ARG A 53 10.25 -11.21 -6.57
C ARG A 53 9.39 -11.64 -5.38
N ASP A 54 9.46 -12.94 -5.16
CA ASP A 54 8.60 -13.76 -4.33
C ASP A 54 8.27 -13.17 -2.94
N THR A 55 7.10 -13.57 -2.43
CA THR A 55 6.44 -13.20 -1.15
C THR A 55 7.29 -13.42 0.13
N TRP A 56 8.55 -13.81 -0.02
CA TRP A 56 9.44 -14.30 1.03
C TRP A 56 10.58 -13.33 1.36
N LEU A 57 11.09 -12.62 0.34
CA LEU A 57 12.25 -11.73 0.50
C LEU A 57 11.82 -10.34 1.00
N TYR A 58 10.70 -9.84 0.50
CA TYR A 58 10.18 -8.51 0.84
C TYR A 58 8.97 -8.64 1.77
N ASN A 59 9.26 -8.80 3.07
CA ASN A 59 8.22 -8.87 4.09
C ASN A 59 7.78 -7.48 4.54
N GLN A 60 6.53 -7.40 5.01
CA GLN A 60 6.03 -6.17 5.62
C GLN A 60 6.88 -5.77 6.83
N THR A 61 7.07 -4.46 7.01
CA THR A 61 7.80 -3.97 8.18
C THR A 61 7.06 -4.33 9.48
N PRO A 62 7.76 -4.59 10.59
CA PRO A 62 7.11 -4.87 11.88
C PRO A 62 6.13 -3.78 12.31
N PHE A 63 6.45 -2.52 12.02
CA PHE A 63 5.58 -1.39 12.31
C PHE A 63 4.29 -1.44 11.49
N SER A 64 4.39 -1.69 10.18
CA SER A 64 3.22 -1.86 9.30
C SER A 64 2.31 -2.98 9.80
N LYS A 65 2.87 -4.13 10.21
CA LYS A 65 2.09 -5.24 10.76
C LYS A 65 1.34 -4.89 12.04
N ILE A 66 1.96 -4.12 12.94
CA ILE A 66 1.28 -3.67 14.17
C ILE A 66 0.11 -2.76 13.81
N VAL A 67 0.34 -1.78 12.94
CA VAL A 67 -0.71 -0.83 12.51
C VAL A 67 -1.87 -1.57 11.86
N ILE A 68 -1.60 -2.47 10.92
CA ILE A 68 -2.63 -3.26 10.22
C ILE A 68 -3.39 -4.16 11.20
N ARG A 69 -2.67 -4.83 12.11
CA ARG A 69 -3.31 -5.68 13.12
C ARG A 69 -4.26 -4.89 14.03
N THR A 70 -3.89 -3.67 14.42
CA THR A 70 -4.70 -2.86 15.33
C THR A 70 -5.90 -2.23 14.63
N THR A 71 -5.79 -1.88 13.35
CA THR A 71 -6.84 -1.18 12.60
C THR A 71 -7.79 -2.11 11.87
N ILE A 72 -7.26 -3.13 11.18
CA ILE A 72 -8.00 -4.05 10.31
C ILE A 72 -8.10 -5.44 10.92
N GLY A 73 -7.08 -5.84 11.70
CA GLY A 73 -6.98 -7.17 12.27
C GLY A 73 -6.03 -8.09 11.48
N ARG A 74 -6.04 -9.38 11.84
CA ARG A 74 -5.20 -10.41 11.20
C ARG A 74 -5.87 -10.96 9.94
N GLY A 75 -5.94 -10.14 8.89
CA GLY A 75 -6.49 -10.50 7.60
C GLY A 75 -5.43 -10.65 6.49
N VAL A 76 -5.91 -10.67 5.24
CA VAL A 76 -5.05 -10.75 4.05
C VAL A 76 -4.01 -9.64 4.00
N LEU A 77 -4.30 -8.45 4.53
CA LEU A 77 -3.34 -7.35 4.56
C LEU A 77 -2.24 -7.52 5.62
N TRP A 78 -2.42 -8.42 6.60
CA TRP A 78 -1.45 -8.67 7.67
C TRP A 78 -0.60 -9.92 7.44
N ALA A 79 -1.17 -10.90 6.73
CA ALA A 79 -0.52 -12.17 6.44
C ALA A 79 0.65 -11.99 5.45
N ASP A 80 1.68 -12.83 5.59
CA ASP A 80 2.80 -12.94 4.64
C ASP A 80 2.91 -14.38 4.09
N GLY A 81 3.72 -14.56 3.05
CA GLY A 81 4.07 -15.87 2.48
C GLY A 81 2.86 -16.72 2.07
N GLU A 82 2.92 -18.02 2.40
CA GLU A 82 1.84 -18.97 2.07
C GLU A 82 0.49 -18.61 2.70
N SER A 83 0.49 -18.01 3.90
CA SER A 83 -0.77 -17.60 4.54
C SER A 83 -1.44 -16.49 3.73
N HIS A 84 -0.66 -15.50 3.29
CA HIS A 84 -1.13 -14.44 2.40
C HIS A 84 -1.66 -15.02 1.08
N LYS A 85 -0.89 -15.91 0.44
CA LYS A 85 -1.24 -16.56 -0.83
C LYS A 85 -2.56 -17.31 -0.73
N ARG A 86 -2.75 -18.10 0.33
CA ARG A 86 -3.99 -18.86 0.58
C ARG A 86 -5.18 -17.93 0.79
N GLN A 87 -5.04 -16.90 1.62
CA GLN A 87 -6.12 -15.94 1.90
C GLN A 87 -6.50 -15.14 0.65
N ARG A 88 -5.51 -14.65 -0.10
CA ARG A 88 -5.73 -13.95 -1.38
C ARG A 88 -6.42 -14.85 -2.40
N LYS A 89 -6.02 -16.12 -2.53
CA LYS A 89 -6.66 -17.08 -3.44
C LYS A 89 -8.15 -17.27 -3.10
N ALA A 90 -8.50 -17.35 -1.82
CA ALA A 90 -9.88 -17.47 -1.37
C ALA A 90 -10.71 -16.21 -1.66
N LEU A 91 -10.11 -15.02 -1.62
CA LEU A 91 -10.78 -13.74 -1.87
C LEU A 91 -10.94 -13.39 -3.36
N ASN A 92 -10.00 -13.80 -4.21
CA ASN A 92 -9.98 -13.43 -5.63
C ASN A 92 -11.31 -13.63 -6.40
N PRO A 93 -12.13 -14.68 -6.16
CA PRO A 93 -13.40 -14.86 -6.85
C PRO A 93 -14.37 -13.68 -6.70
N ALA A 94 -14.36 -13.02 -5.53
CA ALA A 94 -15.21 -11.85 -5.25
C ALA A 94 -14.78 -10.59 -6.02
N PHE A 95 -13.56 -10.57 -6.56
CA PHE A 95 -12.99 -9.45 -7.32
C PHE A 95 -12.86 -9.74 -8.82
N THR A 96 -13.67 -10.68 -9.33
CA THR A 96 -13.76 -10.94 -10.77
C THR A 96 -14.57 -9.87 -11.48
N ALA A 97 -14.34 -9.65 -12.78
CA ALA A 97 -15.10 -8.68 -13.56
C ALA A 97 -16.62 -8.93 -13.51
N VAL A 98 -17.03 -10.20 -13.47
CA VAL A 98 -18.45 -10.59 -13.35
C VAL A 98 -19.01 -10.19 -11.98
N ALA A 99 -18.31 -10.52 -10.89
CA ALA A 99 -18.73 -10.16 -9.54
C ALA A 99 -18.78 -8.63 -9.32
N ILE A 100 -17.83 -7.89 -9.90
CA ILE A 100 -17.82 -6.42 -9.83
C ILE A 100 -19.02 -5.84 -10.59
N ARG A 101 -19.33 -6.35 -11.79
CA ARG A 101 -20.50 -5.91 -12.56
C ARG A 101 -21.81 -6.20 -11.83
N SER A 102 -21.95 -7.35 -11.17
CA SER A 102 -23.16 -7.66 -10.40
C SER A 102 -23.38 -6.73 -9.21
N LEU A 103 -22.30 -6.19 -8.62
CA LEU A 103 -22.39 -5.23 -7.52
C LEU A 103 -22.63 -3.78 -7.98
N THR A 104 -22.44 -3.48 -9.27
CA THR A 104 -22.52 -2.11 -9.79
C THR A 104 -23.90 -1.48 -9.56
N SER A 105 -24.99 -2.23 -9.80
CA SER A 105 -26.35 -1.75 -9.56
C SER A 105 -26.63 -1.45 -8.08
N VAL A 106 -26.06 -2.25 -7.17
CA VAL A 106 -26.18 -2.05 -5.71
C VAL A 106 -25.48 -0.76 -5.30
N PHE A 107 -24.26 -0.52 -5.79
CA PHE A 107 -23.54 0.72 -5.54
C PHE A 107 -24.27 1.95 -6.10
N GLN A 108 -24.82 1.85 -7.31
CA GLN A 108 -25.62 2.93 -7.90
C GLN A 108 -26.86 3.24 -7.06
N CYS A 109 -27.59 2.21 -6.61
CA CYS A 109 -28.75 2.39 -5.75
C CYS A 109 -28.37 3.04 -4.40
N ALA A 110 -27.29 2.58 -3.77
CA ALA A 110 -26.79 3.15 -2.53
C ALA A 110 -26.37 4.62 -2.69
N ALA A 111 -25.68 4.96 -3.78
CA ALA A 111 -25.28 6.32 -4.09
C ALA A 111 -26.48 7.26 -4.26
N HIS A 112 -27.53 6.83 -4.98
CA HIS A 112 -28.76 7.62 -5.12
C HIS A 112 -29.48 7.83 -3.80
N LYS A 113 -29.50 6.82 -2.91
CA LYS A 113 -30.15 6.92 -1.59
C LYS A 113 -29.48 7.91 -0.64
N VAL A 114 -28.17 8.13 -0.77
CA VAL A 114 -27.41 9.07 0.08
C VAL A 114 -27.41 10.49 -0.51
N SER A 115 -27.77 10.63 -1.79
CA SER A 115 -27.90 11.94 -2.45
C SER A 115 -29.24 12.64 -2.18
N HIS A 116 -30.18 11.96 -1.53
CA HIS A 116 -31.46 12.50 -1.03
C HIS A 116 -31.43 12.57 0.49
#